data_AF-A0AAN5CDM0-F1
#
_entry.id   AF-A0AAN5CDM0-F1
#
_cell.length_a   1.000
_cell.length_b   1.000
_cell.length_c   1.000
_cell.angle_alpha   90.00
_cell.angle_beta   90.00
_cell.angle_gamma   90.00
#
_symmetry.space_group_name_H-M   'P 1'
#
loop_
_entity.id
_entity.type
_entity.pdbx_description
1 polymer ?
#
loop_
_entity_poly.entity_id
_entity_poly.type
_entity_poly.pdbx_seq_one_letter_code
_entity_poly.pdbx_strand_id
1 'polypeptide(L)'
;LIVMDVGTRPVSNHPYPKATVDVPYWPGLADDHPVSIQAASKLGLVFIVTKHGFAHVFDLESATILCSERITDSPFFASAEYWRGGIIGVNERGQVLSVTIDKEKMAKHMNQTNPWLAGRLARRWDLSTFIRSLDEIDDGASDSGRESDASSIAPPSPYNLPRRNHLANPSFRNDPKTRIKRFDLMLKKSPLLEIQSEITLRKEE
;
A
#
# COMPACT_ATOMS: atom_id res chain seq x y z
N LEU A 1 13.03 -5.96 0.21
CA LEU A 1 12.83 -5.47 -1.17
C LEU A 1 14.10 -4.80 -1.65
N ILE A 2 14.61 -5.19 -2.81
CA ILE A 2 15.74 -4.52 -3.47
C ILE A 2 15.18 -3.92 -4.76
N VAL A 3 15.37 -2.63 -4.95
CA VAL A 3 15.09 -1.95 -6.22
C VAL A 3 16.41 -1.45 -6.79
N MET A 4 16.67 -1.77 -8.05
CA MET A 4 17.87 -1.34 -8.75
C MET A 4 17.60 -1.28 -10.25
N ASP A 5 18.30 -0.38 -10.93
CA ASP A 5 18.40 -0.41 -12.40
C ASP A 5 19.05 -1.71 -12.86
N VAL A 6 18.52 -2.28 -13.93
CA VAL A 6 19.05 -3.48 -14.58
C VAL A 6 19.37 -3.16 -16.03
N GLY A 7 20.56 -3.56 -16.49
CA GLY A 7 20.99 -3.39 -17.88
C GLY A 7 21.74 -2.07 -18.16
N THR A 8 21.99 -1.81 -19.44
CA THR A 8 22.69 -0.62 -19.92
C THR A 8 21.72 0.55 -20.07
N ARG A 9 21.96 1.61 -19.29
CA ARG A 9 21.11 2.80 -19.27
C ARG A 9 21.42 3.73 -20.46
N PRO A 10 20.41 4.40 -21.05
CA PRO A 10 20.65 5.53 -21.94
C PRO A 10 21.45 6.64 -21.24
N VAL A 11 22.37 7.26 -21.97
CA VAL A 11 23.29 8.30 -21.45
C VAL A 11 22.52 9.50 -20.87
N SER A 12 21.34 9.80 -21.41
CA SER A 12 20.50 10.93 -21.01
C SER A 12 19.66 10.70 -19.75
N ASN A 13 19.54 9.47 -19.24
CA ASN A 13 18.73 9.21 -18.06
C ASN A 13 19.56 9.43 -16.78
N HIS A 14 18.96 9.71 -15.62
CA HIS A 14 19.68 9.66 -14.34
C HIS A 14 19.61 8.24 -13.73
N PRO A 15 20.61 7.80 -12.95
CA PRO A 15 20.58 6.46 -12.35
C PRO A 15 19.58 6.46 -11.21
N TYR A 16 18.75 5.41 -11.14
CA TYR A 16 18.04 5.14 -9.90
C TYR A 16 19.03 4.52 -8.90
N PRO A 17 19.26 5.16 -7.74
CA PRO A 17 20.14 4.59 -6.74
C PRO A 17 19.57 3.25 -6.27
N LYS A 18 20.44 2.25 -6.11
CA LYS A 18 20.04 0.96 -5.55
C LYS A 18 19.47 1.18 -4.15
N ALA A 19 18.23 0.78 -3.95
CA ALA A 19 17.56 0.83 -2.67
C ALA A 19 17.40 -0.59 -2.10
N THR A 20 17.74 -0.77 -0.83
CA THR A 20 17.51 -2.00 -0.07
C THR A 20 16.70 -1.64 1.15
N VAL A 21 15.50 -2.20 1.26
CA VAL A 21 14.59 -1.98 2.39
C VAL A 21 14.05 -3.30 2.90
N ASP A 22 13.88 -3.43 4.21
CA ASP A 22 13.24 -4.60 4.79
C ASP A 22 11.72 -4.53 4.61
N VAL A 23 11.12 -5.67 4.32
CA VAL A 23 9.65 -5.80 4.35
C VAL A 23 9.27 -5.97 5.82
N PRO A 24 8.41 -5.11 6.40
CA PRO A 24 8.13 -5.16 7.83
C PRO A 24 7.27 -6.40 8.15
N TYR A 25 7.65 -7.10 9.21
CA TYR A 25 6.90 -8.22 9.75
C TYR A 25 6.24 -7.85 11.07
N TRP A 26 5.09 -8.49 11.35
CA TRP A 26 4.42 -8.32 12.64
C TRP A 26 5.06 -9.23 13.70
N PRO A 27 5.35 -8.70 14.91
CA PRO A 27 5.86 -9.51 16.00
C PRO A 27 4.89 -10.66 16.32
N GLY A 28 5.41 -11.88 16.38
CA GLY A 28 4.62 -13.09 16.66
C GLY A 28 4.20 -13.91 15.43
N LEU A 29 4.50 -13.45 14.21
CA LEU A 29 4.29 -14.22 12.97
C LEU A 29 5.64 -14.59 12.33
N ALA A 30 6.42 -15.43 13.02
CA ALA A 30 7.79 -15.76 12.63
C ALA A 30 7.92 -16.55 11.32
N ASP A 31 6.86 -17.23 10.88
CA ASP A 31 6.82 -18.00 9.63
C ASP A 31 6.17 -17.24 8.46
N ASP A 32 5.92 -15.93 8.63
CA ASP A 32 5.44 -15.09 7.53
C ASP A 32 6.57 -14.75 6.55
N HIS A 33 6.25 -14.76 5.26
CA HIS A 33 7.19 -14.45 4.19
C HIS A 33 6.45 -13.98 2.92
N PRO A 34 7.10 -13.21 2.03
CA PRO A 34 6.52 -12.81 0.76
C PRO A 34 6.18 -14.02 -0.10
N VAL A 35 4.95 -14.08 -0.60
CA VAL A 35 4.48 -15.14 -1.53
C VAL A 35 4.15 -14.59 -2.91
N SER A 36 3.94 -13.29 -3.04
CA SER A 36 3.68 -12.63 -4.32
C SER A 36 4.21 -11.20 -4.35
N ILE A 37 4.67 -10.79 -5.54
CA ILE A 37 5.10 -9.43 -5.84
C ILE A 37 4.49 -9.02 -7.18
N GLN A 38 3.86 -7.84 -7.23
CA GLN A 38 3.32 -7.27 -8.47
C GLN A 38 3.70 -5.79 -8.56
N ALA A 39 4.25 -5.39 -9.72
CA ALA A 39 4.56 -3.98 -9.98
C ALA A 39 3.39 -3.33 -10.72
N ALA A 40 2.75 -2.36 -10.09
CA ALA A 40 1.75 -1.50 -10.73
C ALA A 40 2.49 -0.35 -11.43
N SER A 41 3.11 -0.64 -12.58
CA SER A 41 4.04 0.26 -13.27
C SER A 41 3.44 1.63 -13.59
N LYS A 42 2.15 1.68 -13.97
CA LYS A 42 1.42 2.94 -14.22
C LYS A 42 1.31 3.85 -13.00
N LEU A 43 1.33 3.28 -11.80
CA LEU A 43 1.28 4.02 -10.53
C LEU A 43 2.68 4.25 -9.95
N GLY A 44 3.71 3.57 -10.47
CA GLY A 44 5.04 3.53 -9.89
C GLY A 44 5.05 2.88 -8.50
N LEU A 45 4.32 1.78 -8.33
CA LEU A 45 4.18 1.08 -7.05
C LEU A 45 4.56 -0.40 -7.15
N VAL A 46 5.02 -0.96 -6.04
CA VAL A 46 5.22 -2.40 -5.85
C VAL A 46 4.31 -2.89 -4.74
N PHE A 47 3.49 -3.90 -5.05
CA PHE A 47 2.68 -4.63 -4.10
C PHE A 47 3.39 -5.93 -3.74
N ILE A 48 3.52 -6.20 -2.45
CA ILE A 48 4.01 -7.47 -1.92
C ILE A 48 2.92 -8.06 -1.05
N VAL A 49 2.53 -9.30 -1.31
CA VAL A 49 1.60 -10.04 -0.45
C VAL A 49 2.36 -11.15 0.28
N THR A 50 2.14 -11.28 1.58
CA THR A 50 2.76 -12.32 2.43
C THR A 50 1.84 -13.53 2.61
N LYS A 51 2.42 -14.64 3.06
CA LYS A 51 1.71 -15.89 3.39
C LYS A 51 0.52 -15.64 4.34
N HIS A 52 0.68 -14.77 5.34
CA HIS A 52 -0.39 -14.46 6.29
C HIS A 52 -1.38 -13.39 5.82
N GLY A 53 -1.32 -13.00 4.55
CA GLY A 53 -2.28 -12.10 3.93
C GLY A 53 -2.05 -10.64 4.27
N PHE A 54 -0.80 -10.22 4.50
CA PHE A 54 -0.44 -8.81 4.56
C PHE A 54 -0.12 -8.29 3.15
N ALA A 55 -0.63 -7.10 2.82
CA ALA A 55 -0.22 -6.33 1.67
C ALA A 55 0.72 -5.22 2.12
N HIS A 56 1.90 -5.18 1.52
CA HIS A 56 2.85 -4.09 1.63
C HIS A 56 2.90 -3.36 0.29
N VAL A 57 2.75 -2.04 0.33
CA VAL A 57 2.81 -1.18 -0.85
C VAL A 57 4.03 -0.29 -0.72
N PHE A 58 4.91 -0.31 -1.71
CA PHE A 58 6.12 0.51 -1.77
C PHE A 58 6.08 1.45 -2.96
N ASP A 59 6.63 2.66 -2.81
CA ASP A 59 7.04 3.48 -3.96
C ASP A 59 8.13 2.75 -4.72
N LEU A 60 7.92 2.52 -6.02
CA LEU A 60 8.88 1.81 -6.86
C LEU A 60 10.20 2.56 -6.95
N GLU A 61 10.18 3.89 -6.94
CA GLU A 61 11.36 4.71 -7.19
C GLU A 61 12.28 4.81 -5.96
N SER A 62 11.73 5.12 -4.79
CA SER A 62 12.52 5.26 -3.55
C SER A 62 12.56 4.01 -2.67
N ALA A 63 11.80 2.97 -3.03
CA ALA A 63 11.52 1.81 -2.16
C ALA A 63 10.93 2.21 -0.79
N THR A 64 10.34 3.40 -0.66
CA THR A 64 9.69 3.82 0.59
C THR A 64 8.38 3.08 0.77
N ILE A 65 8.15 2.51 1.94
CA ILE A 65 6.87 1.87 2.25
C ILE A 65 5.78 2.93 2.43
N LEU A 66 4.64 2.71 1.77
CA LEU A 66 3.46 3.58 1.81
C LEU A 66 2.39 3.01 2.74
N CYS A 67 2.21 1.69 2.73
CA CYS A 67 1.18 1.01 3.50
C CYS A 67 1.60 -0.43 3.80
N SER A 68 1.18 -0.95 4.96
CA SER A 68 1.43 -2.31 5.41
C SER A 68 0.25 -2.80 6.24
N GLU A 69 -0.69 -3.52 5.62
CA GLU A 69 -1.96 -3.89 6.24
C GLU A 69 -2.36 -5.33 5.97
N ARG A 70 -3.10 -5.95 6.90
CA ARG A 70 -3.65 -7.30 6.71
C ARG A 70 -4.93 -7.24 5.89
N ILE A 71 -4.89 -7.78 4.68
CA ILE A 71 -6.00 -7.78 3.72
C ILE A 71 -6.86 -9.05 3.79
N THR A 72 -6.29 -10.17 4.27
CA THR A 72 -6.99 -11.44 4.42
C THR A 72 -6.39 -12.28 5.55
N ASP A 73 -7.14 -13.25 6.06
CA ASP A 73 -6.67 -14.24 7.03
C ASP A 73 -6.30 -15.58 6.38
N SER A 74 -6.43 -15.70 5.06
CA SER A 74 -6.16 -16.91 4.30
C SER A 74 -5.05 -16.65 3.25
N PRO A 75 -4.04 -17.53 3.13
CA PRO A 75 -2.95 -17.36 2.19
C PRO A 75 -3.42 -17.24 0.73
N PHE A 76 -2.75 -16.39 -0.04
CA PHE A 76 -2.89 -16.36 -1.50
C PHE A 76 -2.08 -17.53 -2.07
N PHE A 77 -2.69 -18.35 -2.92
CA PHE A 77 -1.97 -19.42 -3.64
C PHE A 77 -1.69 -19.06 -5.10
N ALA A 78 -2.42 -18.10 -5.66
CA ALA A 78 -2.21 -17.58 -7.01
C ALA A 78 -2.50 -16.09 -7.06
N SER A 79 -1.75 -15.34 -7.87
CA SER A 79 -1.96 -13.90 -8.05
C SER A 79 -1.41 -13.40 -9.38
N ALA A 80 -1.89 -12.22 -9.79
CA ALA A 80 -1.48 -11.51 -10.99
C ALA A 80 -1.57 -9.99 -10.77
N GLU A 81 -0.98 -9.21 -11.68
CA GLU A 81 -1.22 -7.76 -11.75
C GLU A 81 -2.71 -7.49 -12.01
N TYR A 82 -3.29 -6.55 -11.27
CA TYR A 82 -4.66 -6.12 -11.51
C TYR A 82 -4.71 -4.96 -12.50
N TRP A 83 -5.59 -5.04 -13.50
CA TRP A 83 -5.64 -4.10 -14.62
C TRP A 83 -5.85 -2.62 -14.22
N ARG A 84 -6.46 -2.35 -13.06
CA ARG A 84 -6.66 -0.98 -12.50
C ARG A 84 -5.44 -0.46 -11.74
N GLY A 85 -4.36 -1.24 -11.67
CA GLY A 85 -3.17 -0.97 -10.85
C GLY A 85 -3.33 -1.58 -9.47
N GLY A 86 -2.54 -2.63 -9.19
CA GLY A 86 -2.58 -3.36 -7.93
C GLY A 86 -2.30 -4.84 -8.12
N ILE A 87 -2.81 -5.64 -7.19
CA ILE A 87 -2.69 -7.10 -7.22
C ILE A 87 -4.08 -7.73 -7.14
N ILE A 88 -4.31 -8.76 -7.93
CA ILE A 88 -5.47 -9.65 -7.79
C ILE A 88 -4.97 -11.05 -7.46
N GLY A 89 -5.65 -11.75 -6.56
CA GLY A 89 -5.27 -13.11 -6.22
C GLY A 89 -6.42 -13.93 -5.67
N VAL A 90 -6.18 -15.24 -5.61
CA VAL A 90 -7.10 -16.23 -5.06
C VAL A 90 -6.49 -16.79 -3.79
N ASN A 91 -7.26 -16.75 -2.70
CA ASN A 91 -6.84 -17.35 -1.43
C ASN A 91 -7.34 -18.79 -1.28
N GLU A 92 -6.81 -19.52 -0.30
CA GLU A 92 -7.17 -20.93 -0.03
C GLU A 92 -8.66 -21.13 0.30
N ARG A 93 -9.39 -20.06 0.63
CA ARG A 93 -10.85 -20.08 0.81
C ARG A 93 -11.63 -19.94 -0.50
N GLY A 94 -10.96 -19.87 -1.64
CA GLY A 94 -11.57 -19.68 -2.95
C GLY A 94 -12.06 -18.26 -3.21
N GLN A 95 -11.64 -17.28 -2.39
CA GLN A 95 -12.02 -15.88 -2.59
C GLN A 95 -11.07 -15.23 -3.58
N VAL A 96 -11.64 -14.56 -4.59
CA VAL A 96 -10.88 -13.70 -5.51
C VAL A 96 -10.87 -12.29 -4.93
N LEU A 97 -9.70 -11.83 -4.51
CA LEU A 97 -9.49 -10.54 -3.89
C LEU A 97 -8.62 -9.66 -4.79
N SER A 98 -9.11 -8.48 -5.13
CA SER A 98 -8.30 -7.42 -5.73
C SER A 98 -7.93 -6.39 -4.67
N VAL A 99 -6.70 -5.91 -4.72
CA VAL A 99 -6.14 -4.90 -3.81
C VAL A 99 -5.51 -3.80 -4.62
N THR A 100 -6.02 -2.59 -4.42
CA THR A 100 -5.52 -1.37 -5.04
C THR A 100 -5.35 -0.28 -3.97
N ILE A 101 -4.95 0.92 -4.36
CA ILE A 101 -4.78 2.05 -3.44
C ILE A 101 -5.86 3.12 -3.67
N ASP A 102 -6.29 3.76 -2.59
CA ASP A 102 -6.95 5.06 -2.68
C ASP A 102 -5.88 6.15 -2.77
N LYS A 103 -5.69 6.69 -3.98
CA LYS A 103 -4.60 7.64 -4.29
C LYS A 103 -4.67 8.91 -3.44
N GLU A 104 -5.87 9.45 -3.22
CA GLU A 104 -6.04 10.68 -2.44
C GLU A 104 -5.77 10.44 -0.97
N LYS A 105 -6.31 9.35 -0.40
CA LYS A 105 -6.06 9.01 1.00
C LYS A 105 -4.59 8.68 1.23
N MET A 106 -3.95 7.99 0.28
CA MET A 106 -2.52 7.69 0.33
C MET A 106 -1.67 8.97 0.30
N ALA A 107 -1.93 9.90 -0.62
CA ALA A 107 -1.21 11.17 -0.69
C ALA A 107 -1.39 11.99 0.60
N LYS A 108 -2.61 12.08 1.13
CA LYS A 108 -2.90 12.75 2.41
C LYS A 108 -2.17 12.10 3.58
N HIS A 109 -2.15 10.77 3.65
CA HIS A 109 -1.44 10.04 4.69
C HIS A 109 0.06 10.30 4.62
N MET A 110 0.64 10.20 3.41
CA MET A 110 2.05 10.48 3.21
C MET A 110 2.41 11.93 3.51
N ASN A 111 1.48 12.88 3.33
CA ASN A 111 1.76 14.28 3.64
C ASN A 111 2.03 14.51 5.13
N GLN A 112 1.53 13.64 6.01
CA GLN A 112 1.76 13.75 7.45
C GLN A 112 3.15 13.27 7.87
N THR A 113 3.76 12.36 7.10
CA THR A 113 5.01 11.68 7.47
C THR A 113 6.17 12.02 6.54
N ASN A 114 5.88 12.29 5.26
CA ASN A 114 6.82 12.64 4.21
C ASN A 114 6.14 13.52 3.13
N PRO A 115 5.98 14.83 3.38
CA PRO A 115 5.38 15.79 2.44
C PRO A 115 6.02 15.78 1.05
N TRP A 116 7.35 15.62 0.98
CA TRP A 116 8.07 15.58 -0.28
C TRP A 116 7.62 14.39 -1.15
N LEU A 117 7.55 13.18 -0.57
CA LEU A 117 7.05 12.01 -1.29
C LEU A 117 5.56 12.18 -1.64
N ALA A 118 4.75 12.75 -0.75
CA ALA A 118 3.33 13.02 -1.02
C ALA A 118 3.14 13.92 -2.25
N GLY A 119 3.90 15.01 -2.36
CA GLY A 119 3.89 15.89 -3.53
C GLY A 119 4.30 15.17 -4.82
N ARG A 120 5.34 14.32 -4.78
CA ARG A 120 5.74 13.50 -5.95
C ARG A 120 4.64 12.53 -6.38
N LEU A 121 4.05 11.81 -5.43
CA LEU A 121 2.97 10.86 -5.70
C LEU A 121 1.75 11.57 -6.27
N ALA A 122 1.38 12.73 -5.71
CA ALA A 122 0.26 13.53 -6.20
C ALA A 122 0.46 13.99 -7.65
N ARG A 123 1.66 14.46 -8.01
CA ARG A 123 2.00 14.83 -9.40
C ARG A 123 1.99 13.60 -10.32
N ARG A 124 2.56 12.48 -9.88
CA ARG A 124 2.59 11.22 -10.64
C ARG A 124 1.18 10.70 -10.92
N TRP A 125 0.25 10.93 -10.01
CA TRP A 125 -1.12 10.43 -10.08
C TRP A 125 -2.15 11.47 -10.55
N ASP A 126 -1.69 12.67 -10.92
CA ASP A 126 -2.51 13.79 -11.38
C ASP A 126 -3.60 14.22 -10.37
N LEU A 127 -3.23 14.32 -9.09
CA LEU A 127 -4.14 14.73 -8.01
C LEU A 127 -4.20 16.26 -7.88
N SER A 128 -4.76 16.93 -8.89
CA SER A 128 -4.79 18.40 -9.01
C SER A 128 -5.40 19.12 -7.79
N THR A 129 -6.46 18.57 -7.20
CA THR A 129 -7.11 19.13 -6.00
C THR A 129 -6.20 19.10 -4.78
N PHE A 130 -5.43 18.01 -4.63
CA PHE A 130 -4.46 17.87 -3.55
C PHE A 130 -3.25 18.79 -3.78
N ILE A 131 -2.76 18.88 -5.01
CA ILE A 131 -1.64 19.78 -5.36
C ILE A 131 -2.00 21.23 -5.01
N ARG A 132 -3.20 21.70 -5.40
CA ARG A 132 -3.65 23.05 -5.05
C ARG A 132 -3.72 23.29 -3.54
N SER A 133 -4.14 22.27 -2.77
CA SER A 133 -4.16 22.37 -1.31
C SER A 133 -2.78 22.44 -0.66
N LEU A 134 -1.72 21.99 -1.35
CA LEU A 134 -0.35 22.17 -0.89
C LEU A 134 0.10 23.62 -1.15
N ASP A 135 -0.17 24.15 -2.34
CA ASP A 135 0.23 25.51 -2.74
C ASP A 135 -0.44 26.59 -1.85
N GLU A 136 -1.72 26.41 -1.51
CA GLU A 136 -2.46 27.32 -0.60
C GLU A 136 -1.84 27.39 0.82
N ILE A 137 -1.15 26.33 1.27
CA ILE A 137 -0.44 26.32 2.57
C ILE A 137 0.87 27.10 2.48
N ASP A 138 1.60 26.96 1.37
CA ASP A 138 2.89 27.62 1.16
C ASP A 138 2.75 29.14 0.98
N ASP A 139 1.70 29.60 0.29
CA ASP A 139 1.39 31.03 0.14
C ASP A 139 1.03 31.70 1.48
N GLY A 140 0.42 30.95 2.42
CA GLY A 140 0.14 31.43 3.78
C GLY A 140 1.34 31.40 4.73
N ALA A 141 2.32 30.53 4.49
CA ALA A 141 3.54 30.40 5.29
C ALA A 141 4.65 31.40 4.90
N SER A 142 4.59 31.92 3.67
CA SER A 142 5.60 32.82 3.09
C SER A 142 5.65 34.23 3.72
N ASP A 143 4.73 34.58 4.62
CA ASP A 143 4.82 35.81 5.45
C ASP A 143 5.70 35.62 6.71
N SER A 144 6.23 34.42 6.94
CA SER A 144 7.19 34.15 8.02
C SER A 144 8.50 33.59 7.46
N GLY A 145 9.44 34.49 7.17
CA GLY A 145 10.75 34.18 6.59
C GLY A 145 11.47 33.03 7.32
N ARG A 146 11.42 31.84 6.74
CA ARG A 146 12.25 30.69 7.09
C ARG A 146 12.68 29.98 5.81
N GLU A 147 13.75 30.48 5.21
CA GLU A 147 14.59 29.67 4.34
C GLU A 147 15.11 28.48 5.15
N SER A 148 14.78 27.25 4.75
CA SER A 148 15.42 26.06 5.29
C SER A 148 15.98 25.22 4.15
N ASP A 149 17.31 25.07 4.19
CA ASP A 149 18.12 24.36 3.22
C ASP A 149 17.66 22.90 3.04
N ALA A 150 17.14 22.59 1.85
CA ALA A 150 16.61 21.29 1.47
C ALA A 150 17.69 20.22 1.19
N SER A 151 18.80 20.17 1.95
CA SER A 151 19.93 19.29 1.63
C SER A 151 20.40 18.32 2.72
N SER A 152 19.72 18.20 3.88
CA SER A 152 20.20 17.30 4.96
C SER A 152 19.16 16.45 5.69
N ILE A 153 17.92 16.35 5.19
CA ILE A 153 16.92 15.49 5.86
C ILE A 153 17.15 14.03 5.47
N ALA A 154 18.02 13.35 6.23
CA ALA A 154 18.01 11.90 6.30
C ALA A 154 16.61 11.44 6.72
N PRO A 155 16.01 10.43 6.06
CA PRO A 155 14.65 10.01 6.38
C PRO A 155 14.60 9.49 7.82
N PRO A 156 13.62 9.93 8.64
CA PRO A 156 13.43 9.36 9.97
C PRO A 156 13.12 7.86 9.86
N SER A 157 13.71 7.09 10.78
CA SER A 157 13.51 5.65 10.89
C SER A 157 12.01 5.28 10.94
N PRO A 158 11.53 4.30 10.16
CA PRO A 158 10.11 4.12 9.83
C PRO A 158 9.25 3.48 10.93
N TYR A 159 9.79 3.25 12.13
CA TYR A 159 9.09 2.49 13.16
C TYR A 159 8.39 3.39 14.18
N ASN A 160 7.26 3.97 13.79
CA ASN A 160 6.21 4.43 14.71
C ASN A 160 4.82 4.21 14.08
N LEU A 161 4.46 2.95 13.84
CA LEU A 161 3.07 2.57 13.53
C LEU A 161 2.28 2.47 14.86
N PRO A 162 1.07 3.06 14.95
CA PRO A 162 0.25 2.99 16.15
C PRO A 162 -0.21 1.55 16.43
N ARG A 163 0.13 1.02 17.61
CA ARG A 163 -0.39 -0.25 18.11
C ARG A 163 -1.88 -0.11 18.38
N ARG A 164 -2.73 -0.87 17.69
CA ARG A 164 -4.16 -0.97 18.03
C ARG A 164 -4.55 -2.40 18.35
N ASN A 165 -4.64 -2.68 19.64
CA ASN A 165 -5.32 -3.86 20.18
C ASN A 165 -6.83 -3.58 20.19
N HIS A 166 -7.65 -4.46 19.61
CA HIS A 166 -8.99 -4.80 20.13
C HIS A 166 -9.55 -5.97 19.30
N LEU A 167 -9.49 -7.18 19.87
CA LEU A 167 -10.30 -8.33 19.47
C LEU A 167 -11.56 -8.31 20.33
N ALA A 168 -12.71 -8.00 19.74
CA ALA A 168 -14.02 -8.30 20.33
C ALA A 168 -14.75 -9.23 19.36
N ASN A 169 -14.97 -10.46 19.79
CA ASN A 169 -15.70 -11.48 19.04
C ASN A 169 -17.15 -11.48 19.54
N PRO A 170 -18.15 -11.21 18.68
CA PRO A 170 -19.53 -11.46 19.08
C PRO A 170 -20.06 -12.72 18.35
N SER A 171 -20.53 -13.67 19.14
CA SER A 171 -21.09 -14.95 18.69
C SER A 171 -22.40 -14.73 17.92
N PHE A 172 -22.52 -15.15 16.65
CA PHE A 172 -23.79 -15.03 15.92
C PHE A 172 -24.09 -16.12 14.87
N ARG A 173 -25.39 -16.44 14.78
CA ARG A 173 -26.06 -17.51 14.02
C ARG A 173 -25.79 -17.57 12.50
N ASN A 174 -25.84 -18.81 11.99
CA ASN A 174 -25.66 -19.25 10.60
C ASN A 174 -26.95 -19.07 9.76
N ASP A 175 -27.00 -18.02 8.92
CA ASP A 175 -27.98 -17.88 7.82
C ASP A 175 -27.23 -17.43 6.54
N PRO A 176 -27.47 -18.07 5.37
CA PRO A 176 -26.84 -17.73 4.09
C PRO A 176 -27.05 -16.29 3.59
N LYS A 177 -28.20 -15.63 3.84
CA LYS A 177 -28.41 -14.22 3.39
C LYS A 177 -27.60 -13.23 4.23
N THR A 178 -27.37 -13.56 5.49
CA THR A 178 -26.51 -12.82 6.42
C THR A 178 -25.02 -13.02 6.09
N ARG A 179 -24.68 -14.06 5.33
CA ARG A 179 -23.30 -14.42 4.95
C ARG A 179 -22.73 -13.48 3.89
N ILE A 180 -23.49 -13.18 2.84
CA ILE A 180 -23.08 -12.23 1.78
C ILE A 180 -22.93 -10.82 2.37
N LYS A 181 -23.87 -10.38 3.20
CA LYS A 181 -23.75 -9.11 3.95
C LYS A 181 -22.62 -9.10 5.00
N ARG A 182 -22.26 -10.26 5.57
CA ARG A 182 -21.08 -10.42 6.45
C ARG A 182 -19.75 -10.38 5.69
N PHE A 183 -19.71 -10.80 4.43
CA PHE A 183 -18.48 -10.81 3.63
C PHE A 183 -18.03 -9.39 3.27
N ASP A 184 -18.95 -8.50 2.88
CA ASP A 184 -18.68 -7.07 2.74
C ASP A 184 -18.28 -6.41 4.08
N LEU A 185 -18.68 -6.99 5.21
CA LEU A 185 -18.39 -6.51 6.56
C LEU A 185 -17.06 -7.05 7.13
N MET A 186 -16.54 -8.17 6.60
CA MET A 186 -15.30 -8.84 7.06
C MET A 186 -14.06 -8.42 6.26
N LEU A 187 -14.25 -7.84 5.07
CA LEU A 187 -13.21 -7.01 4.45
C LEU A 187 -13.00 -5.82 5.38
N LYS A 188 -11.95 -5.87 6.22
CA LYS A 188 -11.54 -4.71 7.03
C LYS A 188 -11.51 -3.50 6.10
N LYS A 189 -12.27 -2.46 6.42
CA LYS A 189 -12.13 -1.16 5.75
C LYS A 189 -10.71 -0.67 6.02
N SER A 190 -9.82 -0.91 5.06
CA SER A 190 -8.52 -0.29 5.04
C SER A 190 -8.71 1.22 4.84
N PRO A 191 -8.01 2.06 5.61
CA PRO A 191 -8.04 3.50 5.38
C PRO A 191 -7.28 3.91 4.11
N LEU A 192 -6.40 3.06 3.57
CA LEU A 192 -5.49 3.40 2.47
C LEU A 192 -5.63 2.49 1.24
N LEU A 193 -6.05 1.24 1.44
CA LEU A 193 -6.24 0.24 0.39
C LEU A 193 -7.72 0.10 0.04
N GLU A 194 -7.98 -0.10 -1.24
CA GLU A 194 -9.29 -0.54 -1.72
C GLU A 194 -9.21 -2.05 -1.96
N ILE A 195 -9.97 -2.82 -1.18
CA ILE A 195 -10.01 -4.28 -1.25
C ILE A 195 -11.39 -4.69 -1.73
N GLN A 196 -11.46 -5.38 -2.86
CA GLN A 196 -12.72 -5.85 -3.43
C GLN A 196 -12.72 -7.37 -3.53
N SER A 197 -13.83 -8.00 -3.14
CA SER A 197 -14.09 -9.41 -3.42
C SER A 197 -14.81 -9.49 -4.75
N GLU A 198 -14.14 -10.00 -5.77
CA GLU A 198 -14.68 -10.06 -7.13
C GLU A 198 -15.61 -11.27 -7.30
N ILE A 199 -15.19 -12.45 -6.80
CA ILE A 199 -15.91 -13.73 -6.94
C ILE A 199 -15.58 -14.64 -5.75
N THR A 200 -16.51 -15.49 -5.32
CA THR A 200 -16.21 -16.65 -4.46
C THR A 200 -16.38 -17.93 -5.26
N LEU A 201 -15.28 -18.62 -5.55
CA LEU A 201 -15.31 -19.93 -6.20
C LEU A 201 -15.78 -20.97 -5.18
N ARG A 202 -16.83 -21.73 -5.53
CA ARG A 202 -17.27 -22.88 -4.74
C ARG A 202 -16.71 -24.15 -5.37
N LYS A 203 -16.18 -25.04 -4.55
CA LYS A 203 -15.99 -26.44 -4.95
C LYS A 203 -17.40 -27.06 -4.93
N GLU A 204 -17.90 -27.51 -6.07
CA GLU A 204 -19.01 -28.45 -6.07
C GLU A 204 -18.47 -29.80 -5.56
N GLU A 205 -19.14 -30.35 -4.55
CA GLU A 205 -18.89 -31.70 -4.01
C GLU A 205 -19.63 -32.76 -4.83
#